data_AF-A0A956KKG4-F1
#
_entry.id   AF-A0A956KKG4-F1
#
_cell.length_a   1.000
_cell.length_b   1.000
_cell.length_c   1.000
_cell.angle_alpha   90.00
_cell.angle_beta   90.00
_cell.angle_gamma   90.00
#
_symmetry.space_group_name_H-M   'P 1'
#
loop_
_entity.id
_entity.type
_entity.pdbx_description
1 polymer ?
#
loop_
_entity_poly.entity_id
_entity_poly.type
_entity_poly.pdbx_seq_one_letter_code
_entity_poly.pdbx_strand_id
1 'polypeptide(L)'
;MAKNDYFPSIIETMGVHQQARRKAGEIGRAQLPGGVQAAPLPDELERWLVGLRLLERVPFHYLVPDARMLPAESVRFFYLDRTWTDRLVDGAMAAGAVGNGELELAQEVAAAARASLDTACGSYGQQVTGFLLRSTLVRRWPRMEVRAYRV
;
A
#
# COMPACT_ATOMS: atom_id res chain seq x y z
N MET A 1 13.93 48.03 -8.04
CA MET A 1 13.16 46.96 -7.36
C MET A 1 12.40 46.20 -8.44
N ALA A 2 13.06 45.26 -9.13
CA ALA A 2 12.51 44.53 -10.26
C ALA A 2 11.76 43.29 -9.75
N LYS A 3 10.46 43.18 -10.05
CA LYS A 3 9.64 42.00 -9.76
C LYS A 3 9.94 40.92 -10.81
N ASN A 4 10.10 39.71 -10.31
CA ASN A 4 10.56 38.53 -11.03
C ASN A 4 9.40 37.92 -11.84
N ASP A 5 9.13 38.45 -13.03
CA ASP A 5 8.01 38.03 -13.91
C ASP A 5 8.32 36.81 -14.80
N TYR A 6 9.44 36.09 -14.56
CA TYR A 6 9.91 34.98 -15.42
C TYR A 6 9.33 33.59 -15.10
N PHE A 7 8.66 33.40 -13.96
CA PHE A 7 8.19 32.09 -13.50
C PHE A 7 6.75 31.65 -13.86
N PRO A 8 5.80 32.50 -14.33
CA PRO A 8 4.45 32.04 -14.69
C PRO A 8 4.41 31.08 -15.90
N SER A 9 5.32 31.24 -16.87
CA SER A 9 5.22 30.53 -18.16
C SER A 9 5.48 29.02 -18.07
N ILE A 10 6.31 28.58 -17.13
CA ILE A 10 6.65 27.17 -16.98
C ILE A 10 5.44 26.39 -16.43
N ILE A 11 4.70 26.96 -15.47
CA ILE A 11 3.53 26.30 -14.89
C ILE A 11 2.41 26.20 -15.92
N GLU A 12 2.15 27.26 -16.70
CA GLU A 12 1.16 27.24 -17.78
C GLU A 12 1.55 26.24 -18.88
N THR A 13 2.81 26.25 -19.32
CA THR A 13 3.32 25.31 -20.34
C THR A 13 3.25 23.86 -19.86
N MET A 14 3.63 23.61 -18.60
CA MET A 14 3.49 22.29 -17.97
C MET A 14 2.02 21.86 -17.88
N GLY A 15 1.10 22.77 -17.57
CA GLY A 15 -0.34 22.51 -17.52
C GLY A 15 -0.91 22.07 -18.88
N VAL A 16 -0.51 22.73 -19.97
CA VAL A 16 -0.92 22.35 -21.34
C VAL A 16 -0.41 20.96 -21.71
N HIS A 17 0.85 20.66 -21.40
CA HIS A 17 1.42 19.33 -21.64
C HIS A 17 0.76 18.23 -20.77
N GLN A 18 0.40 18.54 -19.53
CA GLN A 18 -0.34 17.62 -18.65
C GLN A 18 -1.75 17.35 -19.18
N GLN A 19 -2.47 18.38 -19.62
CA GLN A 19 -3.80 18.23 -20.23
C GLN A 19 -3.75 17.39 -21.52
N ALA A 20 -2.75 17.60 -22.38
CA ALA A 20 -2.57 16.81 -23.59
C ALA A 20 -2.30 15.33 -23.29
N ARG A 21 -1.45 15.03 -22.28
CA ARG A 21 -1.16 13.65 -21.85
C ARG A 21 -2.39 12.96 -21.24
N ARG A 22 -3.19 13.69 -20.46
CA ARG A 22 -4.46 13.18 -19.90
C ARG A 22 -5.45 12.85 -21.01
N LYS A 23 -5.66 13.77 -21.96
CA LYS A 23 -6.57 13.55 -23.09
C LYS A 23 -6.13 12.37 -23.97
N ALA A 24 -4.82 12.20 -24.18
CA ALA A 24 -4.28 11.04 -24.89
C ALA A 24 -4.56 9.71 -24.15
N GLY A 25 -4.45 9.70 -22.81
CA GLY A 25 -4.82 8.55 -21.98
C GLY A 25 -6.32 8.24 -22.02
N GLU A 26 -7.16 9.28 -21.96
CA GLU A 26 -8.63 9.15 -22.06
C GLU A 26 -9.07 8.60 -23.43
N ILE A 27 -8.45 9.05 -24.54
CA ILE A 27 -8.71 8.51 -25.88
C ILE A 27 -8.29 7.03 -25.96
N GLY A 28 -7.14 6.67 -25.39
CA GLY A 28 -6.70 5.28 -25.31
C GLY A 28 -7.69 4.38 -24.55
N ARG A 29 -8.24 4.86 -23.43
CA ARG A 29 -9.24 4.14 -22.62
C ARG A 29 -10.60 4.03 -23.31
N ALA A 30 -11.06 5.07 -24.00
CA ALA A 30 -12.32 5.05 -24.74
C ALA A 30 -12.31 4.07 -25.93
N GLN A 31 -11.12 3.77 -26.47
CA GLN A 31 -10.94 2.82 -27.56
C GLN A 31 -10.86 1.35 -27.09
N LEU A 32 -10.81 1.10 -25.78
CA LEU A 32 -10.87 -0.26 -25.24
C LEU A 32 -12.31 -0.78 -25.27
N PRO A 33 -12.58 -1.96 -25.84
CA PRO A 33 -13.94 -2.49 -25.93
C PRO A 33 -14.49 -2.85 -24.56
N GLY A 34 -15.49 -2.09 -24.10
CA GLY A 34 -16.29 -2.39 -22.90
C GLY A 34 -15.54 -2.14 -21.59
N GLY A 35 -16.22 -1.52 -20.63
CA GLY A 35 -15.65 -1.17 -19.32
C GLY A 35 -14.85 -2.33 -18.75
N VAL A 36 -13.64 -2.04 -18.27
CA VAL A 36 -12.75 -3.04 -17.67
C VAL A 36 -13.51 -3.71 -16.54
N GLN A 37 -14.12 -4.87 -16.81
CA GLN A 37 -14.51 -5.77 -15.75
C GLN A 37 -13.19 -6.18 -15.12
N ALA A 38 -12.95 -5.70 -13.89
CA ALA A 38 -11.77 -6.08 -13.15
C ALA A 38 -11.78 -7.60 -13.07
N ALA A 39 -10.93 -8.24 -13.88
CA ALA A 39 -10.71 -9.67 -13.79
C ALA A 39 -10.35 -9.98 -12.32
N PRO A 40 -10.79 -11.12 -11.78
CA PRO A 40 -10.42 -11.50 -10.43
C PRO A 40 -8.90 -11.44 -10.28
N LEU A 41 -8.44 -10.97 -9.11
CA LEU A 41 -7.03 -10.95 -8.79
C LEU A 41 -6.45 -12.36 -8.99
N PRO A 42 -5.30 -12.51 -9.67
CA PRO A 42 -4.61 -13.78 -9.71
C PRO A 42 -4.31 -14.27 -8.29
N ASP A 43 -4.55 -15.55 -7.98
CA ASP A 43 -4.44 -16.08 -6.62
C ASP A 43 -3.08 -15.82 -5.95
N GLU A 44 -2.00 -15.80 -6.74
CA GLU A 44 -0.66 -15.49 -6.24
C GLU A 44 -0.55 -14.04 -5.76
N LEU A 45 -1.12 -13.10 -6.53
CA LEU A 45 -1.16 -11.69 -6.16
C LEU A 45 -2.05 -11.48 -4.94
N GLU A 46 -3.21 -12.15 -4.88
CA GLU A 46 -4.08 -12.09 -3.70
C GLU A 46 -3.35 -12.59 -2.45
N ARG A 47 -2.74 -13.79 -2.48
CA ARG A 47 -1.94 -14.30 -1.36
C ARG A 47 -0.80 -13.37 -0.96
N TRP A 48 -0.14 -12.77 -1.94
CA TRP A 48 0.94 -11.81 -1.68
C TRP A 48 0.42 -10.55 -0.97
N LEU A 49 -0.71 -10.01 -1.42
CA LEU A 49 -1.36 -8.83 -0.84
C LEU A 49 -1.95 -9.10 0.55
N VAL A 50 -2.50 -10.29 0.80
CA VAL A 50 -2.92 -10.73 2.14
C VAL A 50 -1.73 -10.70 3.10
N GLY A 51 -0.60 -11.32 2.72
CA GLY A 51 0.62 -11.30 3.54
C GLY A 51 1.16 -9.89 3.77
N LEU A 52 1.03 -8.99 2.78
CA LEU A 52 1.40 -7.59 2.92
C LEU A 52 0.50 -6.86 3.94
N ARG A 53 -0.83 -7.09 3.91
CA ARG A 53 -1.79 -6.53 4.86
C ARG A 53 -1.53 -7.00 6.30
N LEU A 54 -0.99 -8.21 6.45
CA LEU A 54 -0.56 -8.79 7.73
C LEU A 54 0.88 -8.43 8.12
N LEU A 55 1.55 -7.56 7.35
CA LEU A 55 2.93 -7.09 7.55
C LEU A 55 4.01 -8.18 7.44
N GLU A 56 3.70 -9.39 6.95
CA GLU A 56 4.67 -10.50 6.83
C GLU A 56 5.86 -10.17 5.91
N ARG A 57 5.62 -9.26 4.96
CA ARG A 57 6.57 -8.88 3.90
C ARG A 57 7.17 -7.49 4.12
N VAL A 58 6.92 -6.87 5.27
CA VAL A 58 7.43 -5.53 5.60
C VAL A 58 8.71 -5.67 6.42
N PRO A 59 9.86 -5.17 5.92
CA PRO A 59 11.09 -5.14 6.70
C PRO A 59 10.90 -4.50 8.08
N PHE A 60 11.45 -5.14 9.12
CA PHE A 60 11.28 -4.72 10.51
C PHE A 60 11.65 -3.25 10.78
N HIS A 61 12.68 -2.72 10.10
CA HIS A 61 13.13 -1.34 10.27
C HIS A 61 12.12 -0.30 9.75
N TYR A 62 11.17 -0.68 8.89
CA TYR A 62 10.06 0.19 8.51
C TYR A 62 8.97 0.27 9.59
N LEU A 63 8.86 -0.77 10.44
CA LEU A 63 7.93 -0.79 11.57
C LEU A 63 8.53 -0.14 12.82
N VAL A 64 9.85 -0.24 12.99
CA VAL A 64 10.62 0.34 14.10
C VAL A 64 11.77 1.19 13.56
N PRO A 65 11.50 2.43 13.13
CA PRO A 65 12.53 3.31 12.56
C PRO A 65 13.64 3.69 13.55
N ASP A 66 13.34 3.74 14.85
CA ASP A 66 14.29 4.10 15.90
C ASP A 66 14.35 2.99 16.97
N ALA A 67 15.57 2.58 17.33
CA ALA A 67 15.80 1.53 18.33
C ALA A 67 15.23 1.86 19.73
N ARG A 68 14.97 3.14 20.03
CA ARG A 68 14.33 3.60 21.27
C ARG A 68 12.83 3.28 21.31
N MET A 69 12.19 3.06 20.16
CA MET A 69 10.78 2.64 20.09
C MET A 69 10.57 1.22 20.59
N LEU A 70 11.61 0.38 20.49
CA LEU A 70 11.63 -0.98 21.04
C LEU A 70 12.92 -1.21 21.85
N PRO A 71 12.98 -0.74 23.11
CA PRO A 71 14.13 -0.91 23.99
C PRO A 71 14.50 -2.39 24.22
N ALA A 72 15.72 -2.64 24.68
CA ALA A 72 16.15 -4.00 25.04
C ALA A 72 15.28 -4.59 26.15
N GLU A 73 14.97 -5.88 26.05
CA GLU A 73 14.09 -6.62 26.95
C GLU A 73 12.71 -5.95 27.11
N SER A 74 12.04 -5.69 25.98
CA SER A 74 10.72 -5.06 25.99
C SER A 74 9.74 -5.67 24.98
N VAL A 75 8.46 -5.52 25.29
CA VAL A 75 7.32 -5.79 24.42
C VAL A 75 6.56 -4.50 24.15
N ARG A 76 6.15 -4.31 22.90
CA ARG A 76 5.26 -3.21 22.49
C ARG A 76 4.05 -3.78 21.78
N PHE A 77 2.87 -3.51 22.31
CA PHE A 77 1.61 -3.82 21.62
C PHE A 77 1.27 -2.69 20.66
N PHE A 78 0.65 -3.04 19.54
CA PHE A 78 0.18 -2.06 18.58
C PHE A 78 -1.18 -2.49 18.02
N TYR A 79 -1.91 -1.48 17.56
CA TYR A 79 -3.01 -1.61 16.64
C TYR A 79 -2.66 -0.80 15.40
N LEU A 80 -3.06 -1.28 14.23
CA LEU A 80 -2.84 -0.62 12.97
C LEU A 80 -4.19 -0.17 12.41
N ASP A 81 -4.24 1.09 11.97
CA ASP A 81 -5.43 1.62 11.31
C ASP A 81 -5.62 0.93 9.96
N ARG A 82 -6.84 0.46 9.69
CA ARG A 82 -7.19 -0.19 8.43
C ARG A 82 -6.86 0.68 7.22
N THR A 83 -7.04 1.99 7.33
CA THR A 83 -6.73 2.95 6.27
C THR A 83 -5.26 2.88 5.89
N TRP A 84 -4.35 2.63 6.83
CA TRP A 84 -2.92 2.52 6.51
C TRP A 84 -2.61 1.24 5.74
N THR A 85 -3.22 0.11 6.12
CA THR A 85 -3.07 -1.13 5.36
C THR A 85 -3.69 -1.04 3.96
N ASP A 86 -4.82 -0.34 3.84
CA ASP A 86 -5.45 -0.10 2.54
C ASP A 86 -4.54 0.75 1.65
N ARG A 87 -3.91 1.80 2.19
CA ARG A 87 -2.97 2.63 1.45
C ARG A 87 -1.67 1.90 1.08
N LEU A 88 -1.26 0.93 1.90
CA LEU A 88 -0.14 0.05 1.57
C LEU A 88 -0.48 -0.82 0.34
N VAL A 89 -1.70 -1.35 0.28
CA VAL A 89 -2.21 -2.09 -0.90
C VAL A 89 -2.31 -1.16 -2.12
N ASP A 90 -2.88 0.04 -1.96
CA ASP A 90 -2.97 1.02 -3.04
C ASP A 90 -1.57 1.36 -3.60
N GLY A 91 -0.58 1.54 -2.73
CA GLY A 91 0.81 1.79 -3.11
C GLY A 91 1.47 0.62 -3.85
N ALA A 92 1.21 -0.62 -3.40
CA ALA A 92 1.71 -1.81 -4.06
C ALA A 92 1.12 -1.98 -5.47
N MET A 93 -0.18 -1.71 -5.64
CA MET A 93 -0.84 -1.73 -6.94
C MET A 93 -0.34 -0.60 -7.85
N ALA A 94 -0.12 0.59 -7.30
CA ALA A 94 0.39 1.74 -8.03
C ALA A 94 1.86 1.57 -8.47
N ALA A 95 2.65 0.71 -7.81
CA ALA A 95 4.05 0.49 -8.15
C ALA A 95 4.27 -0.06 -9.58
N GLY A 96 3.25 -0.70 -10.16
CA GLY A 96 3.27 -1.16 -11.54
C GLY A 96 2.91 -0.08 -12.58
N ALA A 97 2.44 1.09 -12.14
CA ALA A 97 2.05 2.17 -13.04
C ALA A 97 3.25 3.03 -13.44
N VAL A 98 3.44 3.23 -14.74
CA VAL A 98 4.50 4.07 -15.33
C VAL A 98 3.96 5.46 -15.70
N GLY A 99 2.67 5.55 -16.02
CA GLY A 99 2.01 6.80 -16.40
C GLY A 99 0.74 7.14 -15.62
N ASN A 100 0.25 8.37 -15.78
CA ASN A 100 -0.95 8.85 -15.08
C ASN A 100 -2.21 8.02 -15.38
N GLY A 101 -2.40 7.59 -16.63
CA GLY A 101 -3.56 6.77 -17.01
C GLY A 101 -3.52 5.37 -16.40
N GLU A 102 -2.32 4.78 -16.28
CA GLU A 102 -2.13 3.49 -15.60
C GLU A 102 -2.31 3.63 -14.09
N LEU A 103 -1.92 4.77 -13.52
CA LEU A 103 -2.11 5.06 -12.10
C LEU A 103 -3.60 5.17 -11.75
N GLU A 104 -4.40 5.84 -12.59
CA GLU A 104 -5.86 5.89 -12.43
C GLU A 104 -6.48 4.49 -12.49
N LEU A 105 -6.04 3.67 -13.47
CA LEU A 105 -6.48 2.28 -13.56
C LEU A 105 -6.05 1.46 -12.33
N ALA A 106 -4.82 1.63 -11.85
CA ALA A 106 -4.31 0.95 -10.67
C ALA A 106 -5.13 1.29 -9.42
N GLN A 107 -5.59 2.55 -9.28
CA GLN A 107 -6.47 2.97 -8.19
C GLN A 107 -7.85 2.31 -8.27
N GLU A 108 -8.43 2.20 -9.47
CA GLU A 108 -9.70 1.50 -9.69
C GLU A 108 -9.59 0.02 -9.36
N VAL A 109 -8.54 -0.65 -9.86
CA VAL A 109 -8.29 -2.08 -9.59
C VAL A 109 -7.95 -2.31 -8.11
N ALA A 110 -7.22 -1.39 -7.46
CA ALA A 110 -6.91 -1.49 -6.04
C ALA A 110 -8.17 -1.47 -5.16
N ALA A 111 -9.22 -0.73 -5.53
CA ALA A 111 -10.49 -0.75 -4.82
C ALA A 111 -11.14 -2.14 -4.87
N ALA A 112 -11.18 -2.77 -6.04
CA ALA A 112 -11.68 -4.14 -6.19
C ALA A 112 -10.81 -5.16 -5.44
N ALA A 113 -9.49 -5.00 -5.49
CA ALA A 113 -8.54 -5.80 -4.75
C ALA A 113 -8.80 -5.76 -3.25
N ARG A 114 -8.96 -4.57 -2.65
CA ARG A 114 -9.25 -4.42 -1.22
C ARG A 114 -10.53 -5.12 -0.79
N ALA A 115 -11.58 -5.10 -1.62
CA ALA A 115 -12.82 -5.83 -1.34
C ALA A 115 -12.62 -7.37 -1.34
N SER A 116 -11.84 -7.90 -2.27
CA SER A 116 -11.46 -9.32 -2.28
C SER A 116 -10.63 -9.67 -1.03
N LEU A 117 -9.64 -8.84 -0.67
CA LEU A 117 -8.81 -9.03 0.53
C LEU A 117 -9.62 -8.95 1.84
N ASP A 118 -10.66 -8.13 1.91
CA ASP A 118 -11.56 -8.09 3.07
C ASP A 118 -12.26 -9.44 3.27
N THR A 119 -12.65 -10.08 2.17
CA THR A 119 -13.28 -11.42 2.20
C THR A 119 -12.26 -12.48 2.62
N ALA A 120 -11.04 -12.42 2.08
CA ALA A 120 -9.97 -13.37 2.40
C ALA A 120 -9.47 -13.25 3.85
N CYS A 121 -9.31 -12.02 4.36
CA CYS A 121 -8.86 -11.79 5.74
C CYS A 121 -9.98 -11.94 6.79
N GLY A 122 -11.25 -11.90 6.38
CA GLY A 122 -12.38 -11.90 7.32
C GLY A 122 -12.27 -10.78 8.36
N SER A 123 -12.58 -11.09 9.63
CA SER A 123 -12.53 -10.10 10.72
C SER A 123 -11.12 -9.54 10.96
N TYR A 124 -10.06 -10.29 10.62
CA TYR A 124 -8.67 -9.87 10.79
C TYR A 124 -8.29 -8.68 9.90
N GLY A 125 -9.04 -8.44 8.81
CA GLY A 125 -8.80 -7.29 7.91
C GLY A 125 -9.33 -5.96 8.45
N GLN A 126 -10.21 -5.97 9.45
CA GLN A 126 -10.81 -4.75 10.00
C GLN A 126 -9.91 -4.05 11.00
N GLN A 127 -9.16 -4.81 11.78
CA GLN A 127 -8.24 -4.27 12.77
C GLN A 127 -7.05 -5.22 12.94
N VAL A 128 -5.90 -4.81 12.44
CA VAL A 128 -4.66 -5.58 12.62
C VAL A 128 -4.08 -5.17 13.97
N THR A 129 -4.03 -6.11 14.90
CA THR A 129 -3.38 -5.92 16.21
C THR A 129 -2.23 -6.90 16.35
N GLY A 130 -1.24 -6.56 17.17
CA GLY A 130 -0.09 -7.41 17.37
C GLY A 130 0.85 -6.87 18.42
N PHE A 131 2.03 -7.48 18.49
CA PHE A 131 3.10 -7.02 19.35
C PHE A 131 4.46 -7.17 18.67
N LEU A 132 5.39 -6.33 19.10
CA LEU A 132 6.80 -6.40 18.79
C LEU A 132 7.55 -6.82 20.05
N LEU A 133 8.48 -7.75 19.92
CA LEU A 133 9.27 -8.28 21.03
C LEU A 133 10.75 -8.14 20.72
N ARG A 134 11.47 -7.41 21.57
CA ARG A 134 12.94 -7.40 21.59
C ARG A 134 13.41 -8.02 22.89
N SER A 135 13.87 -9.25 22.81
CA SER A 135 14.42 -9.99 23.94
C SER A 135 15.57 -10.90 23.52
N THR A 136 16.51 -11.12 24.43
CA THR A 136 17.55 -12.15 24.31
C THR A 136 16.98 -13.55 24.12
N LEU A 137 15.76 -13.83 24.59
CA LEU A 137 15.06 -15.10 24.33
C LEU A 137 14.82 -15.31 22.84
N VAL A 138 14.29 -14.31 22.13
CA VAL A 138 14.05 -14.41 20.67
C VAL A 138 15.36 -14.66 19.92
N ARG A 139 16.44 -14.00 20.33
CA ARG A 139 17.77 -14.19 19.73
C ARG A 139 18.32 -15.60 19.95
N ARG A 140 18.08 -16.20 21.11
CA ARG A 140 18.57 -17.55 21.46
C ARG A 140 17.68 -18.66 20.92
N TRP A 141 16.40 -18.39 20.69
CA TRP A 141 15.42 -19.32 20.12
C TRP A 141 14.68 -18.72 18.92
N PRO A 142 15.33 -18.61 17.74
CA PRO A 142 14.72 -18.00 16.56
C PRO A 142 13.50 -18.76 16.00
N ARG A 143 13.35 -20.04 16.35
CA ARG A 143 12.21 -20.89 15.95
C ARG A 143 11.13 -21.00 17.04
N MET A 144 11.12 -20.10 18.00
CA MET A 144 10.08 -20.06 19.03
C MET A 144 8.71 -19.81 18.37
N GLU A 145 7.74 -20.66 18.68
CA GLU A 145 6.35 -20.46 18.27
C GLU A 145 5.60 -19.66 19.33
N VAL A 146 4.76 -18.73 18.88
CA VAL A 146 3.84 -17.99 19.74
C VAL A 146 2.42 -18.37 19.34
N ARG A 147 1.61 -18.81 20.32
CA ARG A 147 0.20 -19.14 20.13
C ARG A 147 -0.66 -18.18 20.93
N ALA A 148 -1.56 -17.48 20.26
CA ALA A 148 -2.61 -16.70 20.90
C ALA A 148 -3.80 -17.62 21.20
N TYR A 149 -4.29 -17.59 22.44
CA TYR A 149 -5.49 -18.33 22.85
C TYR A 149 -6.66 -17.37 22.94
N ARG A 150 -7.82 -17.80 22.42
CA ARG A 150 -9.09 -17.10 22.66
C ARG A 150 -9.60 -17.54 24.02
N VAL A 151 -9.85 -16.58 24.91
CA VAL A 151 -10.51 -16.79 26.20
C VAL A 151 -12.01 -16.69 26.00
#